data_AF-A0AAV4IE36-F1
#
_entry.id   AF-A0AAV4IE36-F1
#
_cell.length_a   1.000
_cell.length_b   1.000
_cell.length_c   1.000
_cell.angle_alpha   90.00
_cell.angle_beta   90.00
_cell.angle_gamma   90.00
#
_symmetry.space_group_name_H-M   'P 1'
#
loop_
_entity.id
_entity.type
_entity.pdbx_description
1 polymer ?
#
loop_
_entity_poly.entity_id
_entity_poly.type
_entity_poly.pdbx_seq_one_letter_code
_entity_poly.pdbx_strand_id
1 'polypeptide(L)'
;MHILFHLGGILFAQKSNLLSFVGTHKTGLKGDLKVDLENPLITVQLQALGLVGKVITGPWMTKFYSNKSNLDMVPRIKEGKDFLDMWCEDPSKVAHPEQNIFGEPLNPSDDPVLSALIGAENITLTNVLSKLLTAIRSVFVRQLSRYLDPADLAELSEQQLLAASSAPSHNMASERALGMADAQWKSAPNATKGFLNGKVKSNLNKTLEWLEQRSDREELVSFAVSEGYQARQRDNKRKAVLERDKIIGTLFEHVWFNLDKGEESWYGRASEVETDEQGGRGKKKKKTVCIGYWSKTDLEANSEDYSIPLEDILVDLLLGDLYFIN
;
A
#
# COMPACT_ATOMS: atom_id res chain seq x y z
N MET A 1 12.90 7.74 1.52
CA MET A 1 14.13 7.85 2.34
C MET A 1 15.13 8.92 1.90
N HIS A 2 15.13 9.38 0.63
CA HIS A 2 16.04 10.46 0.16
C HIS A 2 16.04 11.71 1.06
N ILE A 3 14.88 12.07 1.63
CA ILE A 3 14.74 13.26 2.48
C ILE A 3 15.72 13.31 3.65
N LEU A 4 16.06 12.16 4.26
CA LEU A 4 17.03 12.10 5.36
C LEU A 4 18.43 12.52 4.88
N PHE A 5 18.86 11.96 3.74
CA PHE A 5 20.16 12.28 3.13
C PHE A 5 20.23 13.74 2.68
N HIS A 6 19.14 14.22 2.07
CA HIS A 6 19.01 15.62 1.67
C HIS A 6 19.10 16.58 2.86
N LEU A 7 18.35 16.33 3.93
CA LEU A 7 18.37 17.13 5.14
C LEU A 7 19.74 17.08 5.83
N GLY A 8 20.41 15.92 5.84
CA GLY A 8 21.77 15.80 6.36
C GLY A 8 22.75 16.79 5.70
N GLY A 9 22.70 16.88 4.37
CA GLY A 9 23.51 17.85 3.62
C GLY A 9 23.18 19.31 3.91
N ILE A 10 21.88 19.64 4.02
CA ILE A 10 21.44 21.00 4.38
C ILE A 10 21.92 21.37 5.79
N LEU A 11 21.74 20.49 6.76
CA LEU A 11 22.15 20.71 8.15
C LEU A 11 23.67 20.92 8.25
N PHE A 12 24.45 20.16 7.49
CA PHE A 12 25.89 20.36 7.40
C PHE A 12 26.24 21.74 6.82
N ALA A 13 25.68 22.09 5.67
CA ALA A 13 25.96 23.35 4.99
C ALA A 13 25.51 24.58 5.80
N GLN A 14 24.43 24.45 6.57
CA GLN A 14 23.86 25.52 7.39
C GLN A 14 24.33 25.49 8.85
N LYS A 15 25.28 24.62 9.21
CA LYS A 15 25.74 24.41 10.60
C LYS A 15 26.08 25.72 11.30
N SER A 16 26.86 26.60 10.65
CA SER A 16 27.28 27.88 11.24
C SER A 16 26.09 28.81 11.53
N ASN A 17 25.14 28.89 10.60
CA ASN A 17 23.93 29.70 10.75
C ASN A 17 23.02 29.13 11.85
N LEU A 18 22.88 27.80 11.91
CA LEU A 18 22.12 27.13 12.95
C LEU A 18 22.74 27.36 14.33
N LEU A 19 24.06 27.19 14.48
CA LEU A 19 24.78 27.46 15.72
C LEU A 19 24.64 28.92 16.18
N SER A 20 24.69 29.88 15.26
CA SER A 20 24.43 31.29 15.56
C SER A 20 23.00 31.50 16.09
N PHE A 21 22.01 30.88 15.44
CA PHE A 21 20.62 30.95 15.84
C PHE A 21 20.35 30.33 17.22
N VAL A 22 20.87 29.11 17.48
CA VAL A 22 20.66 28.42 18.76
C VAL A 22 21.55 28.96 19.88
N GLY A 23 22.69 29.58 19.57
CA GLY A 23 23.70 30.04 20.53
C GLY A 23 23.18 31.04 21.58
N THR A 24 22.04 31.68 21.31
CA THR A 24 21.35 32.59 22.24
C THR A 24 20.56 31.88 23.35
N HIS A 25 20.34 30.56 23.25
CA HIS A 25 19.49 29.78 24.15
C HIS A 25 20.29 28.65 24.82
N LYS A 26 20.30 28.60 26.16
CA LYS A 26 21.14 27.66 26.92
C LYS A 26 20.39 26.44 27.49
N THR A 27 19.09 26.33 27.29
CA THR A 27 18.26 25.29 27.94
C THR A 27 17.21 24.70 27.00
N GLY A 28 16.81 23.45 27.28
CA GLY A 28 15.82 22.70 26.49
C GLY A 28 16.34 22.30 25.12
N LEU A 29 15.42 22.00 24.20
CA LEU A 29 15.73 21.47 22.86
C LEU A 29 16.79 22.27 22.08
N LYS A 30 16.83 23.60 22.25
CA LYS A 30 17.82 24.47 21.58
C LYS A 30 19.23 24.28 22.13
N GLY A 31 19.35 24.03 23.45
CA GLY A 31 20.62 23.71 24.08
C GLY A 31 21.13 22.34 23.65
N ASP A 32 20.25 21.34 23.63
CA ASP A 32 20.60 19.98 23.18
C ASP A 32 21.02 19.97 21.70
N LEU A 33 20.27 20.67 20.84
CA LEU A 33 20.62 20.82 19.42
C LEU A 33 21.98 21.52 19.22
N LYS A 34 22.33 22.48 20.08
CA LYS A 34 23.65 23.12 20.04
C LYS A 34 24.75 22.10 20.34
N VAL A 35 24.58 21.30 21.40
CA VAL A 35 25.54 20.24 21.77
C VAL A 35 25.73 19.26 20.62
N ASP A 36 24.65 18.85 19.96
CA ASP A 36 24.71 17.93 18.83
C ASP A 36 25.40 18.53 17.61
N LEU A 37 25.11 19.80 17.28
CA LEU A 37 25.75 20.50 16.15
C LEU A 37 27.23 20.79 16.41
N GLU A 38 27.64 20.97 17.66
CA GLU A 38 29.04 21.13 18.04
C GLU A 38 29.81 19.80 18.03
N ASN A 39 29.11 18.67 18.09
CA ASN A 39 29.74 17.34 18.07
C ASN A 39 30.39 17.04 16.70
N PRO A 40 31.72 16.81 16.64
CA PRO A 40 32.43 16.52 15.40
C PRO A 40 31.94 15.22 14.73
N LEU A 41 31.57 14.21 15.51
CA LEU A 41 31.11 12.93 14.97
C LEU A 41 29.76 13.08 14.26
N ILE A 42 28.82 13.81 14.87
CA ILE A 42 27.52 14.11 14.24
C ILE A 42 27.73 14.93 12.97
N THR A 43 28.66 15.90 13.00
CA THR A 43 28.99 16.70 11.83
C THR A 43 29.50 15.82 10.67
N VAL A 44 30.39 14.86 10.94
CA VAL A 44 30.89 13.91 9.94
C VAL A 44 29.77 13.00 9.43
N GLN A 45 28.86 12.54 10.29
CA GLN A 45 27.71 11.74 9.88
C GLN A 45 26.76 12.53 8.96
N LEU A 46 26.47 13.80 9.29
CA LEU A 46 25.66 14.69 8.46
C LEU A 46 26.33 14.92 7.10
N GLN A 47 27.66 15.09 7.07
CA GLN A 47 28.43 15.20 5.83
C GLN A 47 28.28 13.94 4.97
N ALA A 48 28.47 12.76 5.57
CA ALA A 48 28.33 11.48 4.89
C ALA A 48 26.93 11.28 4.30
N LEU A 49 25.89 11.61 5.08
CA LEU A 49 24.50 11.56 4.63
C LEU A 49 24.25 12.54 3.48
N GLY A 50 24.79 13.76 3.57
CA GLY A 50 24.70 14.77 2.52
C GLY A 50 25.35 14.34 1.21
N LEU A 51 26.55 13.75 1.28
CA LEU A 51 27.27 13.22 0.12
C LEU A 51 26.48 12.08 -0.55
N VAL A 52 25.99 11.11 0.21
CA VAL A 52 25.08 10.08 -0.31
C VAL A 52 23.80 10.71 -0.91
N GLY A 53 23.32 11.80 -0.32
CA GLY A 53 22.22 12.61 -0.84
C GLY A 53 22.49 13.12 -2.25
N LYS A 54 23.65 13.74 -2.47
CA LYS A 54 24.02 14.39 -3.73
C LYS A 54 24.53 13.43 -4.80
N VAL A 55 25.28 12.40 -4.41
CA VAL A 55 25.98 11.50 -5.34
C VAL A 55 25.12 10.31 -5.73
N ILE A 56 24.26 9.84 -4.82
CA ILE A 56 23.52 8.57 -4.97
C ILE A 56 22.03 8.85 -5.06
N THR A 57 21.41 9.21 -3.94
CA THR A 57 19.96 9.15 -3.82
C THR A 57 19.24 10.28 -4.57
N GLY A 58 19.82 11.48 -4.64
CA GLY A 58 19.27 12.60 -5.43
C GLY A 58 19.24 12.31 -6.92
N PRO A 59 20.37 11.92 -7.55
CA PRO A 59 20.42 11.48 -8.94
C PRO A 59 19.40 10.38 -9.24
N TRP A 60 19.30 9.38 -8.35
CA TRP A 60 18.30 8.31 -8.47
C TRP A 60 16.87 8.87 -8.55
N MET A 61 16.52 9.81 -7.66
CA MET A 61 15.21 10.46 -7.69
C MET A 61 14.98 11.17 -9.02
N THR A 62 15.93 11.98 -9.49
CA THR A 62 15.82 12.69 -10.77
C THR A 62 15.56 11.74 -11.94
N LYS A 63 16.32 10.64 -12.04
CA LYS A 63 16.17 9.67 -13.14
C LYS A 63 14.89 8.84 -13.02
N PHE A 64 14.53 8.33 -11.84
CA PHE A 64 13.30 7.56 -11.66
C PHE A 64 12.05 8.39 -11.97
N TYR A 65 12.06 9.70 -11.71
CA TYR A 65 10.92 10.57 -12.02
C TYR A 65 10.85 11.01 -13.48
N SER A 66 11.93 10.90 -14.25
CA SER A 66 11.92 11.26 -15.67
C SER A 66 11.54 10.11 -16.61
N ASN A 67 11.59 8.86 -16.15
CA ASN A 67 11.46 7.70 -17.03
C ASN A 67 10.02 7.19 -17.15
N LYS A 68 9.67 6.74 -18.37
CA LYS A 68 8.32 6.32 -18.75
C LYS A 68 8.00 4.88 -18.34
N SER A 69 8.99 3.99 -18.38
CA SER A 69 8.85 2.58 -17.97
C SER A 69 9.89 2.19 -16.93
N ASN A 70 9.55 1.24 -16.07
CA ASN A 70 10.49 0.62 -15.14
C ASN A 70 11.54 -0.24 -15.86
N LEU A 71 11.23 -0.78 -17.05
CA LEU A 71 12.19 -1.59 -17.83
C LEU A 71 13.29 -0.74 -18.48
N ASP A 72 12.98 0.50 -18.85
CA ASP A 72 13.97 1.46 -19.36
C ASP A 72 15.07 1.77 -18.32
N MET A 73 14.80 1.50 -17.04
CA MET A 73 15.75 1.69 -15.95
C MET A 73 16.80 0.58 -15.84
N VAL A 74 16.62 -0.58 -16.48
CA VAL A 74 17.50 -1.74 -16.29
C VAL A 74 18.98 -1.40 -16.57
N PRO A 75 19.35 -0.73 -17.68
CA PRO A 75 20.73 -0.34 -17.92
C PRO A 75 21.29 0.56 -16.81
N ARG A 76 20.47 1.50 -16.31
CA ARG A 76 20.84 2.43 -15.23
C ARG A 76 20.95 1.73 -13.87
N ILE A 77 20.15 0.70 -13.62
CA ILE A 77 20.24 -0.15 -12.43
C ILE A 77 21.54 -0.93 -12.42
N LYS A 78 21.96 -1.46 -13.56
CA LYS A 78 23.25 -2.16 -13.70
C LYS A 78 24.42 -1.18 -13.52
N GLU A 79 24.39 -0.05 -14.22
CA GLU A 79 25.40 1.02 -14.06
C GLU A 79 25.53 1.48 -12.60
N GLY A 80 24.41 1.76 -11.94
CA GLY A 80 24.42 2.18 -10.54
C GLY A 80 24.91 1.10 -9.57
N LYS A 81 24.69 -0.18 -9.89
CA LYS A 81 25.27 -1.29 -9.12
C LYS A 81 26.79 -1.30 -9.25
N ASP A 82 27.33 -1.12 -10.45
CA ASP A 82 28.77 -1.17 -10.72
C ASP A 82 29.50 -0.02 -10.01
N PHE A 83 28.91 1.19 -10.00
CA PHE A 83 29.42 2.30 -9.18
C PHE A 83 29.34 2.01 -7.68
N LEU A 84 28.26 1.41 -7.18
CA LEU A 84 28.15 1.03 -5.77
C LEU A 84 29.17 -0.03 -5.37
N ASP A 85 29.44 -1.02 -6.23
CA ASP A 85 30.48 -2.02 -6.00
C ASP A 85 31.86 -1.33 -5.89
N MET A 86 32.19 -0.47 -6.86
CA MET A 86 33.43 0.31 -6.87
C MET A 86 33.59 1.18 -5.62
N TRP A 87 32.53 1.88 -5.19
CA TRP A 87 32.59 2.75 -4.02
C TRP A 87 32.57 2.00 -2.69
N CYS A 88 32.07 0.76 -2.66
CA CYS A 88 32.23 -0.09 -1.48
C CYS A 88 33.69 -0.52 -1.30
N GLU A 89 34.42 -0.75 -2.39
CA GLU A 89 35.86 -1.04 -2.37
C GLU A 89 36.69 0.22 -2.03
N ASP A 90 36.30 1.37 -2.58
CA ASP A 90 36.96 2.65 -2.33
C ASP A 90 35.96 3.78 -1.98
N PRO A 91 35.59 3.91 -0.69
CA PRO A 91 34.67 4.95 -0.22
C PRO A 91 35.20 6.38 -0.36
N SER A 92 36.50 6.57 -0.56
CA SER A 92 37.11 7.91 -0.71
C SER A 92 36.60 8.62 -1.96
N LYS A 93 36.23 7.87 -3.00
CA LYS A 93 35.60 8.38 -4.23
C LYS A 93 34.25 9.05 -3.99
N VAL A 94 33.56 8.74 -2.89
CA VAL A 94 32.31 9.42 -2.50
C VAL A 94 32.59 10.62 -1.60
N ALA A 95 33.71 10.62 -0.88
CA ALA A 95 34.17 11.79 -0.11
C ALA A 95 34.59 12.94 -1.04
N HIS A 96 35.15 12.61 -2.20
CA HIS A 96 35.55 13.56 -3.25
C HIS A 96 34.95 13.16 -4.59
N PRO A 97 33.63 13.35 -4.78
CA PRO A 97 32.94 12.80 -5.93
C PRO A 97 33.16 13.68 -7.17
N GLU A 98 33.68 13.07 -8.23
CA GLU A 98 33.75 13.69 -9.57
C GLU A 98 32.46 13.47 -10.36
N GLN A 99 31.80 12.35 -10.10
CA GLN A 99 30.62 11.88 -10.81
C GLN A 99 29.55 11.36 -9.85
N ASN A 100 28.31 11.34 -10.32
CA ASN A 100 27.21 10.70 -9.63
C ASN A 100 27.12 9.19 -9.93
N ILE A 101 26.14 8.51 -9.33
CA ILE A 101 25.95 7.05 -9.47
C ILE A 101 25.62 6.57 -10.90
N PHE A 102 25.39 7.49 -11.84
CA PHE A 102 25.18 7.21 -13.25
C PHE A 102 26.32 7.74 -14.14
N GLY A 103 27.48 8.04 -13.55
CA GLY A 103 28.64 8.56 -14.26
C GLY A 103 28.51 9.99 -14.77
N GLU A 104 27.47 10.72 -14.38
CA GLU A 104 27.30 12.12 -14.81
C GLU A 104 28.17 13.03 -13.94
N PRO A 105 28.86 14.02 -14.53
CA PRO A 105 29.76 14.89 -13.79
C PRO A 105 29.00 15.74 -12.77
N LEU A 106 29.61 15.91 -11.59
CA LEU A 106 29.12 16.84 -10.58
C LEU A 106 29.86 18.16 -10.70
N ASN A 107 29.13 19.28 -10.65
CA ASN A 107 29.72 20.61 -10.63
C ASN A 107 29.50 21.28 -9.26
N PRO A 108 30.49 21.28 -8.36
CA PRO A 108 30.37 21.95 -7.06
C PRO A 108 30.07 23.44 -7.18
N SER A 109 30.55 24.10 -8.24
CA SER A 109 30.38 25.55 -8.43
C SER A 109 28.92 26.00 -8.52
N ASP A 110 28.05 25.12 -9.02
CA ASP A 110 26.62 25.38 -9.19
C ASP A 110 25.77 24.88 -8.01
N ASP A 111 26.39 24.19 -7.04
CA ASP A 111 25.71 23.57 -5.91
C ASP A 111 26.39 23.93 -4.58
N PRO A 112 25.89 24.98 -3.89
CA PRO A 112 26.47 25.45 -2.63
C PRO A 112 26.53 24.38 -1.53
N VAL A 113 25.59 23.42 -1.56
CA VAL A 113 25.57 22.33 -0.57
C VAL A 113 26.65 21.31 -0.89
N LEU A 114 26.79 20.92 -2.16
CA LEU A 114 27.87 20.02 -2.58
C LEU A 114 29.25 20.65 -2.32
N SER A 115 29.41 21.94 -2.65
CA SER A 115 30.62 22.71 -2.35
C SER A 115 30.96 22.70 -0.86
N ALA A 116 29.97 22.85 0.02
CA ALA A 116 30.20 22.78 1.46
C ALA A 116 30.61 21.37 1.92
N LEU A 117 30.05 20.32 1.31
CA LEU A 117 30.29 18.92 1.68
C LEU A 117 31.67 18.42 1.25
N ILE A 118 32.25 18.96 0.18
CA ILE A 118 33.60 18.61 -0.28
C ILE A 118 34.61 19.36 0.59
N GLY A 119 35.26 18.64 1.50
CA GLY A 119 36.25 19.17 2.43
C GLY A 119 37.57 18.40 2.35
N ALA A 120 38.52 18.71 3.23
CA ALA A 120 39.76 17.95 3.33
C ALA A 120 39.52 16.48 3.70
N GLU A 121 40.45 15.60 3.32
CA GLU A 121 40.39 14.17 3.64
C GLU A 121 40.19 13.95 5.15
N ASN A 122 39.20 13.11 5.47
CA ASN A 122 38.86 12.77 6.85
C ASN A 122 38.62 11.26 6.97
N ILE A 123 39.50 10.56 7.66
CA ILE A 123 39.42 9.11 7.82
C ILE A 123 38.12 8.66 8.50
N THR A 124 37.57 9.48 9.40
CA THR A 124 36.29 9.19 10.05
C THR A 124 35.15 9.23 9.04
N LEU A 125 35.17 10.20 8.12
CA LEU A 125 34.18 10.29 7.04
C LEU A 125 34.23 9.05 6.16
N THR A 126 35.42 8.62 5.73
CA THR A 126 35.61 7.41 4.92
C THR A 126 35.07 6.16 5.62
N ASN A 127 35.31 6.03 6.94
CA ASN A 127 34.78 4.93 7.74
C ASN A 127 33.24 4.94 7.83
N VAL A 128 32.63 6.11 7.99
CA VAL A 128 31.16 6.24 7.99
C VAL A 128 30.59 5.91 6.61
N LEU A 129 31.19 6.45 5.55
CA LEU A 129 30.80 6.18 4.16
C LEU A 129 30.89 4.69 3.83
N SER A 130 31.97 4.01 4.21
CA SER A 130 32.12 2.56 4.01
C SER A 130 30.92 1.76 4.56
N LYS A 131 30.51 2.06 5.79
CA LYS A 131 29.34 1.41 6.43
C LYS A 131 28.03 1.75 5.71
N LEU A 132 27.84 3.02 5.35
CA LEU A 132 26.65 3.47 4.64
C LEU A 132 26.54 2.83 3.26
N LEU A 133 27.63 2.83 2.48
CA LEU A 133 27.67 2.27 1.14
C LEU A 133 27.43 0.76 1.16
N THR A 134 28.03 0.04 2.10
CA THR A 134 27.77 -1.40 2.29
C THR A 134 26.29 -1.67 2.56
N ALA A 135 25.66 -0.89 3.44
CA ALA A 135 24.24 -1.01 3.75
C ALA A 135 23.35 -0.66 2.54
N ILE A 136 23.67 0.44 1.84
CA ILE A 136 22.95 0.88 0.63
C ILE A 136 23.03 -0.20 -0.44
N ARG A 137 24.22 -0.72 -0.74
CA ARG A 137 24.45 -1.79 -1.70
C ARG A 137 23.64 -3.05 -1.35
N SER A 138 23.65 -3.47 -0.08
CA SER A 138 22.88 -4.62 0.39
C SER A 138 21.38 -4.44 0.12
N VAL A 139 20.83 -3.27 0.44
CA VAL A 139 19.41 -2.95 0.17
C VAL A 139 19.15 -2.90 -1.32
N PHE A 140 20.04 -2.27 -2.10
CA PHE A 140 19.92 -2.09 -3.54
C PHE A 140 19.83 -3.45 -4.26
N VAL A 141 20.80 -4.33 -4.01
CA VAL A 141 20.84 -5.67 -4.62
C VAL A 141 19.62 -6.50 -4.20
N ARG A 142 19.20 -6.42 -2.93
CA ARG A 142 18.02 -7.15 -2.45
C ARG A 142 16.73 -6.65 -3.09
N GLN A 143 16.53 -5.34 -3.21
CA GLN A 143 15.28 -4.77 -3.72
C GLN A 143 15.18 -4.85 -5.24
N LEU A 144 16.31 -4.85 -5.94
CA LEU A 144 16.36 -4.82 -7.41
C LEU A 144 16.91 -6.11 -8.02
N SER A 145 16.96 -7.21 -7.26
CA SER A 145 17.53 -8.49 -7.69
C SER A 145 16.97 -8.95 -9.04
N ARG A 146 15.65 -8.81 -9.24
CA ARG A 146 14.96 -9.17 -10.49
C ARG A 146 15.37 -8.36 -11.71
N TYR A 147 15.86 -7.13 -11.52
CA TYR A 147 16.36 -6.29 -12.61
C TYR A 147 17.85 -6.53 -12.89
N LEU A 148 18.55 -7.15 -11.95
CA LEU A 148 19.97 -7.44 -12.03
C LEU A 148 20.24 -8.81 -12.66
N ASP A 149 19.35 -9.77 -12.47
CA ASP A 149 19.45 -11.11 -13.06
C ASP A 149 19.07 -11.09 -14.56
N PRO A 150 19.98 -11.42 -15.48
CA PRO A 150 19.67 -11.54 -16.89
C PRO A 150 18.63 -12.61 -17.20
N ALA A 151 18.55 -13.70 -16.41
CA ALA A 151 17.59 -14.78 -16.63
C ALA A 151 16.14 -14.31 -16.40
N ASP A 152 15.91 -13.49 -15.37
CA ASP A 152 14.59 -12.93 -15.04
C ASP A 152 14.06 -11.96 -16.11
N LEU A 153 14.94 -11.38 -16.92
CA LEU A 153 14.58 -10.42 -17.98
C LEU A 153 14.64 -11.01 -19.40
N ALA A 154 15.39 -12.09 -19.61
CA ALA A 154 15.54 -12.74 -20.91
C ALA A 154 14.28 -13.50 -21.38
N GLU A 155 13.37 -13.83 -20.46
CA GLU A 155 12.14 -14.59 -20.74
C GLU A 155 10.89 -13.71 -20.91
N LEU A 156 11.03 -12.38 -20.99
CA LEU A 156 9.89 -11.48 -21.12
C LEU A 156 9.27 -11.58 -22.53
N SER A 157 8.07 -12.13 -22.61
CA SER A 157 7.26 -12.13 -23.84
C SER A 157 6.85 -10.71 -24.25
N GLU A 158 6.54 -10.52 -25.54
CA GLU A 158 6.09 -9.23 -26.07
C GLU A 158 4.83 -8.70 -25.36
N GLN A 159 3.93 -9.59 -24.92
CA GLN A 159 2.77 -9.23 -24.10
C GLN A 159 3.16 -8.73 -22.70
N GLN A 160 4.19 -9.32 -22.08
CA GLN A 160 4.67 -8.86 -20.78
C GLN A 160 5.38 -7.51 -20.88
N LEU A 161 6.10 -7.24 -21.98
CA LEU A 161 6.69 -5.93 -22.25
C LEU A 161 5.60 -4.85 -22.44
N LEU A 162 4.55 -5.16 -23.20
CA LEU A 162 3.38 -4.29 -23.36
C LEU A 162 2.68 -4.04 -22.02
N ALA A 163 2.45 -5.07 -21.21
CA ALA A 163 1.85 -4.92 -19.89
C ALA A 163 2.73 -4.09 -18.94
N ALA A 164 4.04 -4.33 -18.93
CA ALA A 164 4.99 -3.58 -18.12
C ALA A 164 5.09 -2.11 -18.54
N SER A 165 4.94 -1.79 -19.83
CA SER A 165 4.93 -0.41 -20.32
C SER A 165 3.76 0.44 -19.75
N SER A 166 2.67 -0.23 -19.33
CA SER A 166 1.53 0.42 -18.68
C SER A 166 1.70 0.55 -17.15
N ALA A 167 2.72 -0.09 -16.58
CA ALA A 167 3.00 -0.02 -15.15
C ALA A 167 3.70 1.33 -14.82
N PRO A 168 3.30 2.00 -13.73
CA PRO A 168 4.00 3.19 -13.27
C PRO A 168 5.49 2.91 -13.01
N SER A 169 6.37 3.79 -13.45
CA SER A 169 7.83 3.67 -13.27
C SER A 169 8.29 3.78 -11.81
N HIS A 170 7.43 4.28 -10.93
CA HIS A 170 7.72 4.45 -9.50
C HIS A 170 6.47 4.24 -8.61
N ASN A 171 6.69 3.96 -7.33
CA ASN A 171 5.63 3.66 -6.37
C ASN A 171 4.85 4.89 -5.83
N MET A 172 5.20 6.13 -6.19
CA MET A 172 4.55 7.34 -5.62
C MET A 172 3.02 7.36 -5.79
N ALA A 173 2.51 6.88 -6.93
CA ALA A 173 1.06 6.82 -7.15
C ALA A 173 0.38 5.95 -6.08
N SER A 174 0.99 4.79 -5.78
CA SER A 174 0.56 3.88 -4.73
C SER A 174 0.72 4.48 -3.33
N GLU A 175 1.84 5.15 -3.05
CA GLU A 175 2.07 5.83 -1.76
C GLU A 175 1.04 6.95 -1.51
N ARG A 176 0.76 7.78 -2.53
CA ARG A 176 -0.27 8.82 -2.46
C ARG A 176 -1.65 8.21 -2.26
N ALA A 177 -1.99 7.17 -3.02
CA ALA A 177 -3.26 6.47 -2.88
C ALA A 177 -3.46 5.94 -1.44
N LEU A 178 -2.42 5.33 -0.87
CA LEU A 178 -2.45 4.80 0.49
C LEU A 178 -2.55 5.90 1.54
N GLY A 179 -1.75 6.97 1.41
CA GLY A 179 -1.81 8.12 2.32
C GLY A 179 -3.18 8.83 2.28
N MET A 180 -3.77 8.95 1.10
CA MET A 180 -5.13 9.49 0.95
C MET A 180 -6.17 8.55 1.54
N ALA A 181 -6.05 7.25 1.34
CA ALA A 181 -6.96 6.27 1.93
C ALA A 181 -6.92 6.31 3.46
N ASP A 182 -5.72 6.35 4.07
CA ASP A 182 -5.55 6.45 5.53
C ASP A 182 -6.17 7.75 6.09
N ALA A 183 -5.90 8.89 5.44
CA ALA A 183 -6.48 10.17 5.85
C ALA A 183 -8.02 10.16 5.75
N GLN A 184 -8.59 9.58 4.69
CA GLN A 184 -10.04 9.47 4.53
C GLN A 184 -10.66 8.49 5.54
N TRP A 185 -9.97 7.38 5.84
CA TRP A 185 -10.40 6.42 6.86
C TRP A 185 -10.48 7.06 8.25
N LYS A 186 -9.45 7.82 8.63
CA LYS A 186 -9.41 8.52 9.93
C LYS A 186 -10.46 9.61 10.07
N SER A 187 -10.76 10.33 8.98
CA SER A 187 -11.74 11.42 9.00
C SER A 187 -13.19 10.94 8.86
N ALA A 188 -13.43 9.77 8.25
CA ALA A 188 -14.75 9.21 8.05
C ALA A 188 -14.78 7.70 8.37
N PRO A 189 -14.65 7.30 9.64
CA PRO A 189 -14.55 5.89 10.03
C PRO A 189 -15.81 5.07 9.73
N ASN A 190 -16.97 5.73 9.68
CA ASN A 190 -18.25 5.10 9.37
C ASN A 190 -18.54 5.02 7.86
N ALA A 191 -17.66 5.55 7.01
CA ALA A 191 -17.83 5.48 5.56
C ALA A 191 -17.57 4.07 5.05
N THR A 192 -18.36 3.64 4.05
CA THR A 192 -18.14 2.33 3.43
C THR A 192 -16.80 2.28 2.69
N LYS A 193 -16.16 1.11 2.66
CA LYS A 193 -14.92 0.88 1.90
C LYS A 193 -15.04 1.30 0.43
N GLY A 194 -16.21 1.05 -0.17
CA GLY A 194 -16.51 1.45 -1.55
C GLY A 194 -16.51 2.96 -1.75
N PHE A 195 -17.11 3.71 -0.82
CA PHE A 195 -17.11 5.17 -0.85
C PHE A 195 -15.70 5.74 -0.72
N LEU A 196 -14.91 5.27 0.26
CA LEU A 196 -13.54 5.71 0.47
C LEU A 196 -12.66 5.43 -0.75
N ASN A 197 -12.75 4.23 -1.31
CA ASN A 197 -12.05 3.85 -2.53
C ASN A 197 -12.44 4.74 -3.72
N GLY A 198 -13.74 4.95 -3.93
CA GLY A 198 -14.25 5.83 -4.98
C GLY A 198 -13.73 7.26 -4.86
N LYS A 199 -13.69 7.81 -3.64
CA LYS A 199 -13.18 9.16 -3.36
C LYS A 199 -11.68 9.29 -3.65
N VAL A 200 -10.87 8.32 -3.19
CA VAL A 200 -9.42 8.31 -3.48
C VAL A 200 -9.17 8.24 -4.99
N LYS A 201 -9.84 7.33 -5.69
CA LYS A 201 -9.72 7.19 -7.15
C LYS A 201 -10.15 8.45 -7.89
N SER A 202 -11.27 9.04 -7.50
CA SER A 202 -11.78 10.28 -8.08
C SER A 202 -10.77 11.41 -7.98
N ASN A 203 -10.10 11.54 -6.83
CA ASN A 203 -9.07 12.57 -6.64
C ASN A 203 -7.80 12.28 -7.44
N LEU A 204 -7.31 11.03 -7.44
CA LEU A 204 -6.11 10.65 -8.19
C LEU A 204 -6.28 10.80 -9.71
N ASN A 205 -7.46 10.45 -10.21
CA ASN A 205 -7.78 10.52 -11.64
C ASN A 205 -8.34 11.87 -12.07
N LYS A 206 -8.46 12.84 -11.15
CA LYS A 206 -9.08 14.15 -11.40
C LYS A 206 -10.46 14.01 -12.06
N THR A 207 -11.22 13.01 -11.63
CA THR A 207 -12.47 12.61 -12.28
C THR A 207 -13.51 13.74 -12.27
N LEU A 208 -13.53 14.58 -11.23
CA LEU A 208 -14.41 15.74 -11.18
C LEU A 208 -14.02 16.82 -12.20
N GLU A 209 -12.73 17.17 -12.28
CA GLU A 209 -12.22 18.11 -13.30
C GLU A 209 -12.53 17.62 -14.71
N TRP A 210 -12.36 16.32 -14.96
CA TRP A 210 -12.69 15.69 -16.24
C TRP A 210 -14.20 15.72 -16.52
N LEU A 211 -15.04 15.41 -15.54
CA LEU A 211 -16.51 15.43 -15.67
C LEU A 211 -17.07 16.84 -15.92
N GLU A 212 -16.46 17.88 -15.32
CA GLU A 212 -16.87 19.28 -15.52
C GLU A 212 -16.67 19.76 -16.97
N GLN A 213 -15.75 19.14 -17.71
CA GLN A 213 -15.47 19.48 -19.11
C GLN A 213 -16.38 18.74 -20.10
N ARG A 214 -17.28 17.89 -19.64
CA ARG A 214 -18.11 17.02 -20.48
C ARG A 214 -19.54 17.50 -20.60
N SER A 215 -20.07 17.48 -21.83
CA SER A 215 -21.46 17.83 -22.12
C SER A 215 -22.47 16.74 -21.74
N ASP A 216 -22.04 15.48 -21.69
CA ASP A 216 -22.82 14.28 -21.34
C ASP A 216 -22.66 13.87 -19.86
N ARG A 217 -22.28 14.83 -18.99
CA ARG A 217 -21.99 14.58 -17.56
C ARG A 217 -23.11 13.84 -16.83
N GLU A 218 -24.36 14.26 -17.05
CA GLU A 218 -25.52 13.70 -16.34
C GLU A 218 -25.80 12.25 -16.74
N GLU A 219 -25.63 11.92 -18.03
CA GLU A 219 -25.75 10.55 -18.54
C GLU A 219 -24.66 9.65 -17.96
N LEU A 220 -23.41 10.14 -17.92
CA LEU A 220 -22.27 9.40 -17.35
C LEU A 220 -22.44 9.12 -15.85
N VAL A 221 -22.94 10.09 -15.08
CA VAL A 221 -23.22 9.92 -13.65
C VAL A 221 -24.36 8.91 -13.45
N SER A 222 -25.45 9.03 -14.21
CA SER A 222 -26.58 8.09 -14.14
C SER A 222 -26.16 6.66 -14.48
N PHE A 223 -25.36 6.51 -15.54
CA PHE A 223 -24.76 5.24 -15.93
C PHE A 223 -23.89 4.66 -14.80
N ALA A 224 -22.96 5.44 -14.24
CA ALA A 224 -22.10 4.98 -13.15
C ALA A 224 -22.87 4.57 -11.88
N VAL A 225 -23.96 5.27 -11.54
CA VAL A 225 -24.84 4.91 -10.41
C VAL A 225 -25.51 3.56 -10.67
N SER A 226 -26.04 3.35 -11.88
CA SER A 226 -26.69 2.11 -12.27
C SER A 226 -25.72 0.91 -12.23
N GLU A 227 -24.52 1.06 -12.80
CA GLU A 227 -23.47 0.03 -12.75
C GLU A 227 -23.00 -0.25 -11.31
N GLY A 228 -22.86 0.78 -10.47
CA GLY A 228 -22.53 0.62 -9.06
C GLY A 228 -23.60 -0.13 -8.27
N TYR A 229 -24.88 0.06 -8.59
CA TYR A 229 -25.97 -0.74 -8.05
C TYR A 229 -25.90 -2.20 -8.51
N GLN A 230 -25.73 -2.44 -9.82
CA GLN A 230 -25.62 -3.79 -10.38
C GLN A 230 -24.41 -4.56 -9.84
N ALA A 231 -23.26 -3.89 -9.67
CA ALA A 231 -22.07 -4.48 -9.07
C ALA A 231 -22.31 -4.92 -7.62
N ARG A 232 -22.99 -4.11 -6.80
CA ARG A 232 -23.37 -4.49 -5.43
C ARG A 232 -24.33 -5.68 -5.40
N GLN A 233 -25.32 -5.70 -6.30
CA GLN A 233 -26.24 -6.82 -6.42
C GLN A 233 -25.50 -8.11 -6.81
N ARG A 234 -24.54 -8.05 -7.73
CA ARG A 234 -23.68 -9.19 -8.10
C ARG A 234 -22.83 -9.68 -6.92
N ASP A 235 -22.24 -8.76 -6.15
CA ASP A 235 -21.42 -9.12 -4.98
C ASP A 235 -22.25 -9.75 -3.87
N ASN A 236 -23.44 -9.20 -3.58
CA ASN A 236 -24.38 -9.78 -2.62
C ASN A 236 -24.85 -11.18 -3.05
N LYS A 237 -25.19 -11.37 -4.32
CA LYS A 237 -25.51 -12.69 -4.87
C LYS A 237 -24.33 -13.67 -4.74
N ARG A 238 -23.10 -13.20 -5.01
CA ARG A 238 -21.89 -14.03 -4.87
C ARG A 238 -21.66 -14.43 -3.42
N LYS A 239 -21.82 -13.52 -2.46
CA LYS A 239 -21.76 -13.82 -1.02
C LYS A 239 -22.84 -14.82 -0.62
N ALA A 240 -24.09 -14.60 -1.06
CA ALA A 240 -25.18 -15.54 -0.81
C ALA A 240 -24.90 -16.95 -1.36
N VAL A 241 -24.24 -17.07 -2.52
CA VAL A 241 -23.81 -18.38 -3.08
C VAL A 241 -22.69 -19.01 -2.24
N LEU A 242 -21.68 -18.23 -1.84
CA LEU A 242 -20.57 -18.71 -1.00
C LEU A 242 -21.04 -19.15 0.39
N GLU A 243 -22.01 -18.45 0.96
CA GLU A 243 -22.62 -18.81 2.24
C GLU A 243 -23.60 -19.99 2.09
N ARG A 244 -24.28 -20.13 0.95
CA ARG A 244 -25.14 -21.29 0.65
C ARG A 244 -24.40 -22.63 0.72
N ASP A 245 -23.17 -22.68 0.24
CA ASP A 245 -22.35 -23.91 0.28
C ASP A 245 -21.89 -24.26 1.70
N LYS A 246 -21.91 -23.29 2.64
CA LYS A 246 -21.59 -23.51 4.05
C LYS A 246 -22.81 -23.91 4.89
N ILE A 247 -24.03 -23.59 4.47
CA ILE A 247 -25.22 -23.84 5.30
C ILE A 247 -25.43 -25.34 5.51
N ILE A 248 -25.30 -26.15 4.45
CA ILE A 248 -25.55 -27.60 4.52
C ILE A 248 -24.49 -28.27 5.39
N GLY A 249 -24.94 -29.02 6.38
CA GLY A 249 -24.10 -29.79 7.30
C GLY A 249 -23.45 -28.98 8.42
N THR A 250 -23.48 -27.65 8.39
CA THR A 250 -22.87 -26.81 9.43
C THR A 250 -23.85 -26.53 10.55
N LEU A 251 -23.33 -26.55 11.79
CA LEU A 251 -24.09 -26.19 12.99
C LEU A 251 -24.22 -24.67 13.05
N PHE A 252 -25.42 -24.16 13.32
CA PHE A 252 -25.66 -22.74 13.52
C PHE A 252 -26.61 -22.48 14.70
N GLU A 253 -26.53 -21.26 15.23
CA GLU A 253 -27.51 -20.69 16.14
C GLU A 253 -28.50 -19.84 15.32
N HIS A 254 -29.79 -19.98 15.57
CA HIS A 254 -30.84 -19.17 14.96
C HIS A 254 -31.68 -18.52 16.06
N VAL A 255 -31.79 -17.19 16.03
CA VAL A 255 -32.59 -16.39 16.95
C VAL A 255 -33.98 -16.16 16.36
N TRP A 256 -35.00 -16.55 17.10
CA TRP A 256 -36.41 -16.43 16.74
C TRP A 256 -37.08 -15.42 17.68
N PHE A 257 -37.92 -14.56 17.13
CA PHE A 257 -38.69 -13.62 17.95
C PHE A 257 -40.06 -14.19 18.30
N ASN A 258 -40.30 -14.39 19.59
CA ASN A 258 -41.60 -14.77 20.12
C ASN A 258 -42.27 -13.57 20.80
N LEU A 259 -43.51 -13.25 20.42
CA LEU A 259 -44.26 -12.11 20.97
C LEU A 259 -44.43 -12.17 22.50
N ASP A 260 -44.48 -13.38 23.07
CA ASP A 260 -44.73 -13.57 24.50
C ASP A 260 -43.44 -13.69 25.32
N LYS A 261 -42.32 -14.10 24.70
CA LYS A 261 -41.07 -14.46 25.40
C LYS A 261 -39.85 -13.65 24.96
N GLY A 262 -39.98 -12.82 23.94
CA GLY A 262 -38.86 -12.09 23.34
C GLY A 262 -38.02 -12.98 22.43
N GLU A 263 -36.72 -12.68 22.34
CA GLU A 263 -35.77 -13.43 21.51
C GLU A 263 -35.43 -14.78 22.14
N GLU A 264 -35.65 -15.86 21.41
CA GLU A 264 -35.29 -17.23 21.78
C GLU A 264 -34.28 -17.79 20.77
N SER A 265 -33.18 -18.33 21.26
CA SER A 265 -32.13 -18.91 20.42
C SER A 265 -32.20 -20.43 20.36
N TRP A 266 -32.12 -20.99 19.16
CA TRP A 266 -32.17 -22.42 18.88
C TRP A 266 -30.91 -22.86 18.15
N TYR A 267 -30.48 -24.11 18.36
CA TYR A 267 -29.47 -24.72 17.50
C TYR A 267 -30.15 -25.35 16.30
N GLY A 268 -29.50 -25.24 15.13
CA GLY A 268 -29.99 -25.79 13.88
C GLY A 268 -28.87 -26.41 13.04
N ARG A 269 -29.21 -27.44 12.28
CA ARG A 269 -28.35 -27.99 11.22
C ARG A 269 -29.16 -28.27 9.97
N ALA A 270 -28.69 -27.75 8.84
CA ALA A 270 -29.32 -28.01 7.54
C ALA A 270 -28.83 -29.35 6.97
N SER A 271 -29.75 -30.22 6.56
CA SER A 271 -29.45 -31.55 6.05
C SER A 271 -29.47 -31.61 4.52
N GLU A 272 -30.56 -31.15 3.88
CA GLU A 272 -30.76 -31.26 2.43
C GLU A 272 -31.48 -30.06 1.82
N VAL A 273 -31.27 -29.83 0.51
CA VAL A 273 -32.00 -28.81 -0.27
C VAL A 273 -32.97 -29.52 -1.21
N GLU A 274 -34.25 -29.46 -0.89
CA GLU A 274 -35.31 -29.92 -1.77
C GLU A 274 -35.67 -28.84 -2.80
N THR A 275 -36.00 -29.28 -4.01
CA THR A 275 -36.52 -28.38 -5.06
C THR A 275 -37.93 -28.81 -5.36
N ASP A 276 -38.91 -28.02 -4.90
CA ASP A 276 -40.31 -28.29 -5.20
C ASP A 276 -40.57 -28.07 -6.70
N GLU A 277 -41.01 -29.14 -7.37
CA GLU A 277 -41.45 -29.10 -8.78
C GLU A 277 -42.91 -28.64 -8.94
N GLN A 278 -43.57 -28.22 -7.85
CA GLN A 278 -44.95 -27.74 -7.91
C GLN A 278 -45.02 -26.31 -8.47
N GLY A 279 -44.96 -26.21 -9.80
CA GLY A 279 -45.26 -24.97 -10.52
C GLY A 279 -45.52 -25.23 -11.98
N GLY A 280 -46.77 -25.12 -12.41
CA GLY A 280 -47.14 -25.09 -13.83
C GLY A 280 -46.31 -24.07 -14.61
N ARG A 281 -46.15 -24.32 -15.93
CA ARG A 281 -45.35 -23.54 -16.89
C ARG A 281 -45.36 -22.04 -16.58
N GLY A 282 -44.27 -21.53 -15.99
CA GLY A 282 -44.06 -20.10 -15.75
C GLY A 282 -43.75 -19.66 -14.32
N LYS A 283 -43.88 -20.52 -13.29
CA LYS A 283 -43.47 -20.18 -11.91
C LYS A 283 -42.01 -20.58 -11.63
N LYS A 284 -41.24 -19.71 -10.99
CA LYS A 284 -39.86 -19.99 -10.54
C LYS A 284 -39.87 -21.15 -9.54
N LYS A 285 -38.99 -22.14 -9.74
CA LYS A 285 -38.75 -23.23 -8.78
C LYS A 285 -38.28 -22.63 -7.45
N LYS A 286 -39.01 -22.89 -6.36
CA LYS A 286 -38.59 -22.51 -5.00
C LYS A 286 -37.71 -23.62 -4.43
N LYS A 287 -36.64 -23.24 -3.74
CA LYS A 287 -35.74 -24.18 -3.06
C LYS A 287 -36.02 -24.08 -1.57
N THR A 288 -36.25 -25.22 -0.94
CA THR A 288 -36.44 -25.38 0.49
C THR A 288 -35.23 -26.09 1.07
N VAL A 289 -34.87 -25.76 2.30
CA VAL A 289 -33.83 -26.43 3.08
C VAL A 289 -34.51 -27.12 4.24
N CYS A 290 -34.19 -28.39 4.48
CA CYS A 290 -34.61 -29.08 5.69
C CYS A 290 -33.61 -28.77 6.81
N ILE A 291 -34.11 -28.24 7.92
CA ILE A 291 -33.32 -27.87 9.09
C ILE A 291 -33.91 -28.53 10.32
N GLY A 292 -33.11 -29.36 11.00
CA GLY A 292 -33.45 -29.86 12.34
C GLY A 292 -33.10 -28.80 13.38
N TYR A 293 -34.08 -28.34 14.17
CA TYR A 293 -33.88 -27.41 15.28
C TYR A 293 -34.02 -28.11 16.63
N TRP A 294 -33.19 -27.73 17.61
CA TRP A 294 -33.31 -28.20 18.99
C TRP A 294 -32.94 -27.10 19.99
N SER A 295 -33.44 -27.21 21.22
CA SER A 295 -33.17 -26.22 22.25
C SER A 295 -31.71 -26.31 22.70
N LYS A 296 -31.17 -25.20 23.23
CA LYS A 296 -29.80 -25.18 23.78
C LYS A 296 -29.58 -26.16 24.94
N THR A 297 -30.64 -26.62 25.58
CA THR A 297 -30.60 -27.58 26.68
C THR A 297 -30.83 -29.03 26.24
N ASP A 298 -31.18 -29.25 24.97
CA ASP A 298 -31.48 -30.56 24.41
C ASP A 298 -30.33 -31.11 23.54
N LEU A 299 -30.42 -32.40 23.23
CA LEU A 299 -29.52 -33.07 22.30
C LEU A 299 -30.05 -32.96 20.86
N GLU A 300 -29.12 -32.91 19.90
CA GLU A 300 -29.44 -32.86 18.45
C GLU A 300 -30.34 -34.04 17.99
N ALA A 301 -30.29 -35.17 18.68
CA ALA A 301 -31.16 -36.32 18.41
C ALA A 301 -32.66 -36.05 18.69
N ASN A 302 -32.98 -34.99 19.44
CA ASN A 302 -34.34 -34.54 19.72
C ASN A 302 -34.76 -33.40 18.79
N SER A 303 -34.07 -33.22 17.66
CA SER A 303 -34.37 -32.15 16.72
C SER A 303 -35.74 -32.33 16.08
N GLU A 304 -36.40 -31.20 15.85
CA GLU A 304 -37.61 -31.11 15.05
C GLU A 304 -37.25 -30.54 13.67
N ASP A 305 -37.66 -31.22 12.61
CA ASP A 305 -37.34 -30.82 11.24
C ASP A 305 -38.32 -29.79 10.69
N TYR A 306 -37.77 -28.71 10.12
CA TYR A 306 -38.51 -27.64 9.47
C TYR A 306 -38.03 -27.46 8.03
N SER A 307 -38.98 -27.41 7.10
CA SER A 307 -38.71 -27.06 5.70
C SER A 307 -38.84 -25.55 5.52
N ILE A 308 -37.70 -24.86 5.39
CA ILE A 308 -37.66 -23.39 5.29
C ILE A 308 -37.18 -22.99 3.88
N PRO A 309 -37.79 -22.00 3.22
CA PRO A 309 -37.26 -21.47 1.97
C PRO A 309 -35.81 -21.04 2.14
N LEU A 310 -34.93 -21.46 1.23
CA LEU A 310 -33.52 -21.12 1.27
C LEU A 310 -33.29 -19.59 1.29
N GLU A 311 -34.17 -18.85 0.63
CA GLU A 311 -34.11 -17.39 0.59
C GLU A 311 -34.29 -16.78 1.99
N ASP A 312 -35.18 -17.35 2.82
CA ASP A 312 -35.45 -16.86 4.17
C ASP A 312 -34.24 -17.12 5.08
N ILE A 313 -33.65 -18.32 5.02
CA ILE A 313 -32.42 -18.66 5.77
C ILE A 313 -31.24 -17.76 5.39
N LEU A 314 -31.10 -17.43 4.11
CA LEU A 314 -30.04 -16.52 3.66
C LEU A 314 -30.30 -15.08 4.13
N VAL A 315 -31.57 -14.68 4.24
CA VAL A 315 -31.94 -13.37 4.80
C VAL A 315 -31.58 -13.34 6.28
N ASP A 316 -31.93 -14.37 7.07
CA ASP A 316 -31.63 -14.44 8.50
C ASP A 316 -30.12 -14.41 8.76
N LEU A 317 -29.33 -15.11 7.93
CA LEU A 317 -27.86 -15.05 7.98
C LEU A 317 -27.31 -13.65 7.64
N LEU A 318 -27.93 -12.93 6.70
CA LEU A 318 -27.50 -11.59 6.32
C LEU A 318 -27.89 -10.52 7.34
N LEU A 319 -29.02 -10.71 8.03
CA LEU A 319 -29.54 -9.80 9.05
C LEU A 319 -28.89 -10.02 10.42
N GLY A 320 -28.22 -11.16 10.62
CA GLY A 320 -27.62 -11.52 11.89
C GLY A 320 -28.64 -12.15 12.84
N ASP A 321 -29.64 -12.83 12.31
CA ASP A 321 -30.53 -13.68 13.11
C ASP A 321 -30.04 -15.14 13.11
N LEU A 322 -29.09 -15.47 12.22
CA LEU A 322 -28.44 -16.78 12.13
C LEU A 322 -26.91 -16.66 12.12
N TYR A 323 -26.22 -17.48 12.92
CA TYR A 323 -24.76 -17.47 13.06
C TYR A 323 -24.18 -18.89 13.06
N PHE A 324 -23.10 -19.13 12.31
CA PHE A 324 -22.39 -20.41 12.36
C PHE A 324 -21.63 -20.59 13.68
N ILE A 325 -21.76 -21.77 14.27
CA ILE A 325 -21.03 -22.19 15.46
C ILE A 325 -19.85 -23.05 15.00
N ASN A 326 -18.64 -22.66 15.38
CA ASN A 326 -17.41 -23.44 15.14
C ASN A 326 -17.17 -24.47 16.24
#